data_AF-A0A950A6D3-F1
#
_entry.id   AF-A0A950A6D3-F1
#
_cell.length_a   1.000
_cell.length_b   1.000
_cell.length_c   1.000
_cell.angle_alpha   90.00
_cell.angle_beta   90.00
_cell.angle_gamma   90.00
#
_symmetry.space_group_name_H-M   'P 1'
#
loop_
_entity.id
_entity.type
_entity.pdbx_description
1 polymer ?
#
loop_
_entity_poly.entity_id
_entity_poly.type
_entity_poly.pdbx_seq_one_letter_code
_entity_poly.pdbx_strand_id
1 'polypeptide(L)'
;MSTDPPKPTLYVCHGDEGGPRAHPCRRVQEAMHAKGIEYEKVIAGHGSPIPFLRKGSRDELEAATGDSKLPALKLPDGTVITHSRAILGWVDQQPAA
;
A
#
# COMPACT_ATOMS: atom_id res chain seq x y z
N MET A 1 1.57 -9.68 26.51
CA MET A 1 1.44 -8.48 25.67
C MET A 1 2.23 -8.76 24.43
N SER A 2 1.58 -9.08 23.30
CA SER A 2 2.30 -9.34 22.05
C SER A 2 2.86 -8.01 21.55
N THR A 3 4.19 -7.88 21.60
CA THR A 3 4.93 -6.73 21.08
C THR A 3 5.19 -6.97 19.59
N ASP A 4 4.13 -7.06 18.80
CA ASP A 4 4.28 -6.96 17.35
C ASP A 4 4.67 -5.49 17.05
N PRO A 5 5.79 -5.24 16.35
CA PRO A 5 6.09 -3.90 15.89
C PRO A 5 4.93 -3.43 15.02
N PRO A 6 4.51 -2.17 15.14
CA PRO A 6 3.39 -1.68 14.35
C PRO A 6 3.73 -1.83 12.86
N LYS A 7 2.80 -2.43 12.10
CA LYS A 7 3.01 -2.77 10.69
C LYS A 7 2.67 -1.55 9.82
N PRO A 8 3.42 -1.28 8.74
CA PRO A 8 3.02 -0.25 7.79
C PRO A 8 1.75 -0.65 7.04
N THR A 9 0.98 0.33 6.58
CA THR A 9 -0.23 0.13 5.77
C THR A 9 0.06 0.45 4.30
N LEU A 10 -0.10 -0.52 3.42
CA LEU A 10 0.06 -0.37 1.97
C LEU A 10 -1.30 -0.23 1.29
N TYR A 11 -1.51 0.92 0.67
CA TYR A 11 -2.68 1.21 -0.18
C TYR A 11 -2.40 0.80 -1.63
N VAL A 12 -3.28 -0.03 -2.19
CA VAL A 12 -3.13 -0.59 -3.55
C VAL A 12 -4.40 -0.43 -4.39
N CYS A 13 -4.23 -0.49 -5.72
CA CYS A 13 -5.36 -0.35 -6.64
C CYS A 13 -6.31 -1.57 -6.68
N HIS A 14 -5.82 -2.78 -6.42
CA HIS A 14 -6.61 -4.01 -6.54
C HIS A 14 -6.10 -5.02 -5.50
N GLY A 15 -6.98 -5.90 -5.02
CA GLY A 15 -6.63 -6.92 -4.03
C GLY A 15 -5.73 -8.03 -4.56
N ASP A 16 -5.90 -8.37 -5.84
CA ASP A 16 -5.18 -9.45 -6.49
C ASP A 16 -3.78 -9.00 -6.93
N GLU A 17 -2.76 -9.78 -6.55
CA GLU A 17 -1.43 -9.72 -7.15
C GLU A 17 -1.40 -10.25 -8.60
N GLY A 18 -2.57 -10.64 -9.14
CA GLY A 18 -2.76 -11.19 -10.48
C GLY A 18 -2.65 -10.20 -11.65
N GLY A 19 -2.46 -8.90 -11.37
CA GLY A 19 -2.23 -7.90 -12.42
C GLY A 19 -0.89 -8.11 -13.18
N PRO A 20 -0.68 -7.43 -14.33
CA PRO A 20 0.59 -7.51 -15.07
C PRO A 20 1.80 -7.27 -14.16
N ARG A 21 2.89 -8.02 -14.34
CA ARG A 21 4.14 -7.87 -13.54
C ARG A 21 4.69 -6.43 -13.52
N ALA A 22 4.44 -5.67 -14.58
CA ALA A 22 4.85 -4.27 -14.67
C ALA A 22 4.02 -3.31 -13.79
N HIS A 23 2.90 -3.76 -13.22
CA HIS A 23 1.98 -2.91 -12.47
C HIS A 23 2.62 -2.39 -11.17
N PRO A 24 2.64 -1.07 -10.91
CA PRO A 24 3.31 -0.47 -9.76
C PRO A 24 2.94 -1.07 -8.39
N CYS A 25 1.65 -1.34 -8.15
CA CYS A 25 1.20 -1.93 -6.88
C CYS A 25 1.68 -3.36 -6.69
N ARG A 26 1.80 -4.14 -7.78
CA ARG A 26 2.27 -5.52 -7.69
C ARG A 26 3.75 -5.56 -7.36
N ARG A 27 4.56 -4.72 -8.02
CA ARG A 27 6.00 -4.63 -7.76
C ARG A 27 6.34 -4.29 -6.32
N VAL A 28 5.58 -3.37 -5.70
CA VAL A 28 5.77 -3.01 -4.30
C VAL A 28 5.42 -4.19 -3.38
N GLN A 29 4.29 -4.87 -3.60
CA GLN A 29 3.89 -6.05 -2.83
C GLN A 29 4.94 -7.17 -2.93
N GLU A 30 5.38 -7.50 -4.15
CA GLU A 30 6.43 -8.49 -4.38
C GLU A 30 7.75 -8.13 -3.68
N ALA A 31 8.14 -6.84 -3.68
CA ALA A 31 9.34 -6.37 -3.00
C ALA A 31 9.24 -6.46 -1.48
N MET A 32 8.10 -6.06 -0.90
CA MET A 32 7.85 -6.19 0.54
C MET A 32 7.85 -7.67 0.97
N HIS A 33 7.18 -8.53 0.19
CA HIS A 33 7.16 -9.98 0.41
C HIS A 33 8.56 -10.60 0.30
N ALA A 34 9.35 -10.22 -0.71
CA ALA A 34 10.72 -10.69 -0.88
C ALA A 34 11.65 -10.30 0.28
N LYS A 35 11.35 -9.20 0.98
CA LYS A 35 12.06 -8.74 2.19
C LYS A 35 11.49 -9.31 3.49
N GLY A 36 10.37 -10.05 3.44
CA GLY A 36 9.66 -10.54 4.63
C GLY A 36 8.99 -9.43 5.45
N ILE A 37 8.76 -8.25 4.86
CA ILE A 37 8.11 -7.14 5.56
C ILE A 37 6.63 -7.42 5.66
N GLU A 38 6.12 -7.60 6.88
CA GLU A 38 4.69 -7.66 7.13
C GLU A 38 4.04 -6.27 7.00
N TYR A 39 2.89 -6.20 6.35
CA TYR A 39 2.14 -4.95 6.17
C TYR A 39 0.63 -5.20 6.16
N GLU A 40 -0.13 -4.19 6.55
CA GLU A 40 -1.58 -4.17 6.36
C GLU A 40 -1.89 -3.72 4.93
N LYS A 41 -2.74 -4.46 4.20
CA LYS A 41 -3.13 -4.12 2.82
C LYS A 41 -4.51 -3.47 2.79
N VAL A 42 -4.59 -2.28 2.23
CA VAL A 42 -5.86 -1.57 1.97
C VAL A 42 -6.07 -1.42 0.47
N ILE A 43 -7.23 -1.86 -0.03
CA ILE A 43 -7.58 -1.75 -1.44
C ILE A 43 -8.33 -0.41 -1.62
N ALA A 44 -7.67 0.54 -2.29
CA ALA A 44 -8.17 1.90 -2.52
C ALA A 44 -8.38 2.22 -4.01
N GLY A 45 -8.20 1.25 -4.91
CA GLY A 45 -8.54 1.42 -6.32
C GLY A 45 -9.97 0.98 -6.61
N HIS A 46 -10.76 1.93 -7.11
CA HIS A 46 -12.14 1.80 -7.59
C HIS A 46 -13.02 0.81 -6.83
N GLY A 47 -13.83 1.38 -5.92
CA GLY A 47 -15.00 0.73 -5.37
C GLY A 47 -15.89 0.15 -6.47
N SER A 48 -16.56 -0.94 -6.11
CA SER A 48 -17.59 -1.68 -6.84
C SER A 48 -18.21 -0.96 -8.06
N PRO A 49 -18.51 -1.66 -9.17
CA PRO A 49 -19.27 -1.11 -10.29
C PRO A 49 -20.64 -0.51 -9.89
N ILE A 50 -21.06 -0.71 -8.64
CA ILE A 50 -22.26 -0.15 -8.04
C ILE A 50 -21.95 1.25 -7.45
N PRO A 51 -22.55 2.35 -7.98
CA PRO A 51 -22.27 3.74 -7.59
C PRO A 51 -22.35 4.05 -6.09
N PHE A 52 -23.18 3.31 -5.34
CA PHE A 52 -23.40 3.50 -3.89
C PHE A 52 -22.45 2.66 -3.00
N LEU A 53 -21.72 1.71 -3.58
CA LEU A 53 -20.69 0.90 -2.90
C LEU A 53 -19.28 1.48 -3.13
N ARG A 54 -19.17 2.71 -3.65
CA ARG A 54 -17.91 3.48 -3.70
C ARG A 54 -17.46 4.01 -2.32
N LYS A 55 -17.79 3.35 -1.22
CA LYS A 55 -17.14 3.61 0.07
C LYS A 55 -15.73 3.03 0.01
N GLY A 56 -14.70 3.79 0.42
CA GLY A 56 -13.30 3.52 0.02
C GLY A 56 -12.79 4.40 -1.12
N SER A 57 -13.46 5.52 -1.39
CA SER A 57 -13.15 6.43 -2.50
C SER A 57 -11.78 7.07 -2.36
N ARG A 58 -11.23 7.58 -3.46
CA ARG A 58 -9.97 8.37 -3.48
C ARG A 58 -9.90 9.44 -2.40
N ASP A 59 -11.04 9.96 -1.93
CA ASP A 59 -11.11 10.89 -0.80
C ASP A 59 -10.63 10.28 0.53
N GLU A 60 -10.93 9.01 0.81
CA GLU A 60 -10.42 8.30 1.99
C GLU A 60 -8.92 8.03 1.86
N LEU A 61 -8.46 7.72 0.64
CA LEU A 61 -7.04 7.60 0.34
C LEU A 61 -6.33 8.95 0.57
N GLU A 62 -6.89 10.04 0.07
CA GLU A 62 -6.35 11.38 0.24
C GLU A 62 -6.36 11.81 1.71
N ALA A 63 -7.44 11.53 2.44
CA ALA A 63 -7.49 11.78 3.89
C ALA A 63 -6.44 10.97 4.67
N ALA A 64 -6.15 9.74 4.23
CA ALA A 64 -5.21 8.86 4.91
C ALA A 64 -3.75 9.09 4.52
N THR A 65 -3.49 9.52 3.29
CA THR A 65 -2.16 9.56 2.66
C THR A 65 -1.72 10.97 2.19
N GLY A 66 -2.65 11.92 2.15
CA GLY A 66 -2.41 13.25 1.57
C GLY A 66 -2.28 13.27 0.05
N ASP A 67 -2.52 12.13 -0.62
CA ASP A 67 -2.45 12.00 -2.08
C ASP A 67 -3.60 11.10 -2.59
N SER A 68 -4.02 11.32 -3.83
CA SER A 68 -5.02 10.50 -4.52
C SER A 68 -4.41 9.40 -5.40
N LYS A 69 -3.07 9.34 -5.44
CA LYS A 69 -2.29 8.40 -6.24
C LYS A 69 -1.93 7.12 -5.48
N LEU A 70 -1.93 6.02 -6.21
CA LEU A 70 -1.54 4.70 -5.74
C LEU A 70 -0.33 4.18 -6.52
N PRO A 71 0.50 3.30 -5.93
CA PRO A 71 0.46 2.87 -4.52
C PRO A 71 0.93 3.95 -3.55
N ALA A 72 0.50 3.84 -2.29
CA ALA A 72 0.95 4.66 -1.18
C ALA A 72 1.24 3.78 0.05
N LEU A 73 2.28 4.10 0.80
CA LEU A 73 2.68 3.40 2.03
C LEU A 73 2.58 4.37 3.20
N LYS A 74 1.82 4.01 4.24
CA LYS A 74 1.76 4.75 5.51
C LYS A 74 2.55 3.97 6.55
N LEU A 75 3.57 4.59 7.11
CA LEU A 75 4.38 4.02 8.17
C LEU A 75 3.68 4.20 9.54
N PRO A 76 4.06 3.41 10.55
CA PRO A 76 3.51 3.51 11.91
C PRO A 76 3.64 4.87 12.58
N ASP A 77 4.70 5.61 12.24
CA ASP A 77 4.96 6.96 12.75
C ASP A 77 4.08 8.03 12.07
N GLY A 78 3.21 7.63 11.14
CA GLY A 78 2.35 8.51 10.35
C GLY A 78 3.00 9.03 9.08
N THR A 79 4.27 8.72 8.81
CA THR A 79 4.95 9.10 7.57
C THR A 79 4.28 8.44 6.38
N VAL A 80 4.02 9.22 5.33
CA VAL A 80 3.44 8.69 4.09
C VAL A 80 4.45 8.77 2.96
N ILE A 81 4.63 7.65 2.26
CA ILE A 81 5.48 7.51 1.09
C ILE A 81 4.58 7.21 -0.10
N THR A 82 4.46 8.16 -1.02
CA THR A 82 3.67 8.02 -2.25
C THR A 82 4.57 7.67 -3.43
N HIS A 83 3.97 7.08 -4.48
CA HIS A 83 4.65 6.57 -5.68
C HIS A 83 5.48 5.30 -5.45
N SER A 84 5.34 4.35 -6.38
CA SER A 84 6.03 3.05 -6.30
C SER A 84 7.55 3.15 -6.20
N ARG A 85 8.19 4.10 -6.89
CA ARG A 85 9.66 4.24 -6.85
C ARG A 85 10.18 4.60 -5.46
N ALA A 86 9.50 5.52 -4.76
CA ALA A 86 9.90 5.93 -3.43
C ALA A 86 9.68 4.79 -2.42
N ILE A 87 8.53 4.11 -2.52
CA ILE A 87 8.24 2.95 -1.69
C ILE A 87 9.28 1.84 -1.90
N LEU A 88 9.62 1.51 -3.15
CA LEU A 88 10.66 0.53 -3.45
C LEU A 88 12.02 0.94 -2.87
N GLY A 89 12.40 2.21 -2.97
CA GLY A 89 13.63 2.71 -2.34
C GLY A 89 13.62 2.58 -0.82
N TRP A 90 12.46 2.77 -0.17
CA TRP A 90 12.31 2.53 1.25
C TRP A 90 12.41 1.03 1.59
N VAL A 91 11.80 0.15 0.81
CA VAL A 91 11.88 -1.32 0.97
C VAL A 91 13.32 -1.80 0.87
N ASP A 92 14.09 -1.26 -0.07
CA ASP A 92 15.51 -1.62 -0.25
C ASP A 92 16.36 -1.27 0.99
N GLN A 93 16.03 -0.17 1.67
CA GLN A 93 16.69 0.28 2.90
C GLN A 93 16.33 -0.53 4.15
N GLN A 94 15.23 -1.30 4.12
CA GLN A 94 14.84 -2.12 5.26
C GLN A 94 15.75 -3.36 5.39
N PRO A 95 16.04 -3.79 6.62
CA PRO A 95 16.66 -5.10 6.84
C PRO A 95 15.75 -6.20 6.28
N ALA A 96 16.35 -7.30 5.81
CA ALA A 96 15.57 -8.50 5.55
C ALA A 96 15.08 -9.06 6.89
N ALA A 97 13.79 -9.38 6.98
CA ALA A 97 13.20 -10.01 8.16
C ALA A 97 13.58 -11.49 8.26
#